data_AF-A0A9D9VF45-F1
#
_entry.id   AF-A0A9D9VF45-F1
#
_cell.length_a   1.000
_cell.length_b   1.000
_cell.length_c   1.000
_cell.angle_alpha   90.00
_cell.angle_beta   90.00
_cell.angle_gamma   90.00
#
_symmetry.space_group_name_H-M   'P 1'
#
loop_
_entity.id
_entity.type
_entity.pdbx_description
1 polymer ?
#
loop_
_entity_poly.entity_id
_entity_poly.type
_entity_poly.pdbx_seq_one_letter_code
_entity_poly.pdbx_strand_id
1 'polypeptide(L)'
;MNSARSNLPYGNLPEKPKNCDVGYGKGGSAGYTSDGVATTVFDPGDAGYKGDIARSYFYMATRYRDKNMAISTEAQVMFAYSNNVCDFTLYSIDLLMSWHRNDPVSLKERIRNDAIYQHQGNRNPFIDYPCLAEYIWGDSIGKNVDFSKLASAYDATFSGQGCPCQQPYIIVSPDSLSFESTPNVPVTQTFTISGENLVGNVTLSGAVAPFTVDNITFIPTDGSLSSTTVTVTYTPTAVGEHTTTLSITDGVATATIALNGTCVAGGTPDTLPKIVIGVPVGETLVLPSGVNSKILHLQVENLIGDITLTLSDVTGGFAINKSTVTKTEGTNGVQLIITRTGVGGATLTFGGAINKTLILTGE
;
A
#
# COMPACT_ATOMS: atom_id res chain seq x y z
N MET A 1 -13.64 22.15 27.24
CA MET A 1 -12.26 21.64 27.38
C MET A 1 -11.35 22.63 28.08
N ASN A 2 -11.04 23.81 27.51
CA ASN A 2 -10.15 24.78 28.16
C ASN A 2 -10.58 25.15 29.60
N SER A 3 -11.86 25.50 29.79
CA SER A 3 -12.41 25.82 31.12
C SER A 3 -12.40 24.62 32.10
N ALA A 4 -12.45 23.39 31.58
CA ALA A 4 -12.41 22.17 32.40
C ALA A 4 -10.98 21.77 32.77
N ARG A 5 -9.99 22.09 31.91
CA ARG A 5 -8.56 21.92 32.20
C ARG A 5 -8.11 22.94 33.25
N SER A 6 -8.57 24.19 33.16
CA SER A 6 -8.18 25.27 34.08
C SER A 6 -6.63 25.38 34.18
N ASN A 7 -6.10 25.44 35.40
CA ASN A 7 -4.70 25.33 35.75
C ASN A 7 -4.33 23.96 36.34
N LEU A 8 -5.20 22.94 36.21
CA LEU A 8 -4.96 21.63 36.79
C LEU A 8 -3.65 21.02 36.26
N PRO A 9 -2.87 20.34 37.11
CA PRO A 9 -1.72 19.58 36.66
C PRO A 9 -2.16 18.43 35.75
N TYR A 10 -1.29 18.04 34.82
CA TYR A 10 -1.53 16.86 34.01
C TYR A 10 -1.31 15.59 34.85
N GLY A 11 -2.06 14.53 34.54
CA GLY A 11 -1.93 13.24 35.21
C GLY A 11 -2.73 12.15 34.51
N ASN A 12 -2.48 10.90 34.88
CA ASN A 12 -3.32 9.77 34.47
C ASN A 12 -4.44 9.54 35.47
N LEU A 13 -5.65 9.23 34.99
CA LEU A 13 -6.74 8.79 35.87
C LEU A 13 -6.61 7.30 36.23
N PRO A 14 -6.95 6.90 37.48
CA PRO A 14 -6.85 5.50 37.92
C PRO A 14 -7.85 4.57 37.22
N GLU A 15 -8.98 5.08 36.74
CA GLU A 15 -9.94 4.34 35.90
C GLU A 15 -10.45 5.22 34.76
N LYS A 16 -10.61 4.61 33.58
CA LYS A 16 -11.25 5.25 32.41
C LYS A 16 -12.76 5.43 32.69
N PRO A 17 -13.27 6.66 32.84
CA PRO A 17 -14.68 6.86 33.18
C PRO A 17 -15.61 6.41 32.05
N LYS A 18 -16.79 5.85 32.36
CA LYS A 18 -17.77 5.31 31.37
C LYS A 18 -18.25 6.28 30.26
N ASN A 19 -17.90 7.57 30.34
CA ASN A 19 -18.41 8.62 29.44
C ASN A 19 -17.29 9.36 28.70
N CYS A 20 -16.06 8.81 28.64
CA CYS A 20 -15.00 9.38 27.80
C CYS A 20 -14.99 8.66 26.44
N ASP A 21 -15.65 9.29 25.46
CA ASP A 21 -15.38 8.99 24.06
C ASP A 21 -13.89 9.24 23.76
N VAL A 22 -13.37 8.51 22.79
CA VAL A 22 -12.00 8.64 22.30
C VAL A 22 -11.73 10.13 21.98
N GLY A 23 -10.84 10.79 22.74
CA GLY A 23 -10.43 12.17 22.47
C GLY A 23 -10.90 13.28 23.42
N TYR A 24 -11.54 12.98 24.55
CA TYR A 24 -11.92 14.02 25.52
C TYR A 24 -11.26 13.83 26.88
N GLY A 25 -10.41 14.80 27.26
CA GLY A 25 -9.86 14.88 28.60
C GLY A 25 -10.85 15.31 29.68
N LYS A 26 -10.66 14.81 30.91
CA LYS A 26 -11.47 15.17 32.09
C LYS A 26 -10.58 15.70 33.22
N GLY A 27 -11.04 16.76 33.88
CA GLY A 27 -10.53 17.24 35.15
C GLY A 27 -11.45 16.83 36.31
N GLY A 28 -10.91 16.71 37.52
CA GLY A 28 -11.73 16.55 38.73
C GLY A 28 -11.74 15.17 39.40
N SER A 29 -10.69 14.35 39.26
CA SER A 29 -10.57 13.08 39.99
C SER A 29 -9.15 12.91 40.54
N ALA A 30 -9.03 12.23 41.69
CA ALA A 30 -7.77 12.08 42.41
C ALA A 30 -6.75 11.27 41.60
N GLY A 31 -5.69 11.93 41.15
CA GLY A 31 -4.42 11.29 40.83
C GLY A 31 -3.52 11.29 42.06
N TYR A 32 -2.45 10.51 42.05
CA TYR A 32 -1.43 10.51 43.10
C TYR A 32 -0.12 11.06 42.53
N THR A 33 0.51 11.96 43.25
CA THR A 33 1.92 12.31 43.01
C THR A 33 2.84 11.15 43.39
N SER A 34 4.12 11.20 43.00
CA SER A 34 5.13 10.17 43.32
C SER A 34 5.33 9.95 44.83
N ASP A 35 4.94 10.91 45.67
CA ASP A 35 4.94 10.89 47.13
C ASP A 35 3.56 10.50 47.73
N GLY A 36 2.59 10.09 46.90
CA GLY A 36 1.30 9.56 47.35
C GLY A 36 0.26 10.63 47.72
N VAL A 37 0.49 11.90 47.38
CA VAL A 37 -0.46 12.99 47.68
C VAL A 37 -1.58 12.98 46.65
N ALA A 38 -2.82 12.85 47.13
CA ALA A 38 -4.00 12.96 46.29
C ALA A 38 -4.11 14.39 45.72
N THR A 39 -4.08 14.49 44.40
CA THR A 39 -4.17 15.76 43.66
C THR A 39 -5.25 15.67 42.59
N THR A 40 -5.96 16.77 42.36
CA THR A 40 -6.88 16.84 41.23
C THR A 40 -6.08 17.06 39.94
N VAL A 41 -6.14 16.10 39.02
CA VAL A 41 -5.40 16.15 37.75
C VAL A 41 -6.34 16.31 36.56
N PHE A 42 -5.75 16.67 35.41
CA PHE A 42 -6.37 16.63 34.10
C PHE A 42 -5.69 15.57 33.23
N ASP A 43 -6.43 14.55 32.81
CA ASP A 43 -5.96 13.57 31.83
C ASP A 43 -6.45 13.98 30.44
N PRO A 44 -5.57 14.18 29.44
CA PRO A 44 -5.96 14.56 28.09
C PRO A 44 -6.62 13.41 27.28
N GLY A 45 -6.64 12.19 27.82
CA GLY A 45 -7.12 10.98 27.13
C GLY A 45 -6.12 10.41 26.12
N ASP A 46 -6.50 9.34 25.43
CA ASP A 46 -5.57 8.50 24.64
C ASP A 46 -5.53 8.86 23.14
N ALA A 47 -5.95 10.07 22.76
CA ALA A 47 -6.03 10.47 21.34
C ALA A 47 -4.69 10.94 20.72
N GLY A 48 -3.55 10.46 21.23
CA GLY A 48 -2.22 10.81 20.70
C GLY A 48 -1.83 12.28 20.93
N TYR A 49 -2.10 12.78 22.14
CA TYR A 49 -1.68 14.13 22.57
C TYR A 49 -0.78 14.11 23.80
N LYS A 50 -0.60 12.95 24.45
CA LYS A 50 0.16 12.83 25.70
C LYS A 50 1.65 13.11 25.44
N GLY A 51 2.16 12.63 24.31
CA GLY A 51 3.53 12.90 23.83
C GLY A 51 3.73 14.36 23.45
N ASP A 52 2.79 14.96 22.71
CA ASP A 52 2.80 16.39 22.35
C ASP A 52 2.91 17.28 23.59
N ILE A 53 2.13 16.95 24.63
CA ILE A 53 2.13 17.66 25.91
C ILE A 53 3.47 17.46 26.61
N ALA A 54 3.98 16.23 26.69
CA ALA A 54 5.28 15.93 27.31
C ALA A 54 6.41 16.75 26.68
N ARG A 55 6.53 16.74 25.35
CA ARG A 55 7.56 17.51 24.62
C ARG A 55 7.39 19.01 24.77
N SER A 56 6.15 19.49 24.92
CA SER A 56 5.90 20.91 25.21
C SER A 56 6.37 21.28 26.62
N TYR A 57 6.17 20.42 27.63
CA TYR A 57 6.67 20.64 28.98
C TYR A 57 8.20 20.60 29.03
N PHE A 58 8.83 19.62 28.37
CA PHE A 58 10.29 19.54 28.28
C PHE A 58 10.89 20.83 27.73
N TYR A 59 10.30 21.38 26.65
CA TYR A 59 10.71 22.67 26.12
C TYR A 59 10.59 23.80 27.16
N MET A 60 9.49 23.88 27.90
CA MET A 60 9.29 24.92 28.91
C MET A 60 10.33 24.84 30.02
N ALA A 61 10.61 23.64 30.53
CA ALA A 61 11.63 23.41 31.56
C ALA A 61 13.03 23.76 31.07
N THR A 62 13.38 23.43 29.82
CA THR A 62 14.70 23.77 29.27
C THR A 62 14.83 25.26 28.95
N ARG A 63 13.84 25.86 28.28
CA ARG A 63 13.93 27.23 27.78
C ARG A 63 13.82 28.28 28.88
N TYR A 64 13.00 28.02 29.89
CA TYR A 64 12.66 28.95 30.96
C TYR A 64 13.13 28.45 32.33
N ARG A 65 14.22 27.69 32.36
CA ARG A 65 14.81 27.12 33.58
C ARG A 65 15.12 28.17 34.65
N ASP A 66 15.38 29.41 34.24
CA ASP A 66 15.66 30.56 35.10
C ASP A 66 14.40 31.29 35.60
N LYS A 67 13.20 30.85 35.19
CA LYS A 67 11.92 31.45 35.59
C LYS A 67 11.21 30.57 36.62
N ASN A 68 10.63 31.19 37.64
CA ASN A 68 9.76 30.47 38.56
C ASN A 68 8.46 30.08 37.85
N MET A 69 8.31 28.80 37.49
CA MET A 69 7.06 28.24 36.96
C MET A 69 6.20 27.59 38.05
N ALA A 70 6.73 27.40 39.26
CA ALA A 70 6.05 26.83 40.42
C ALA A 70 5.22 27.91 41.18
N ILE A 71 4.40 28.66 40.44
CA ILE A 71 3.73 29.89 40.90
C ILE A 71 2.37 29.68 41.59
N SER A 72 1.86 28.45 41.62
CA SER A 72 0.59 28.07 42.24
C SER A 72 0.70 26.66 42.80
N THR A 73 -0.21 26.28 43.69
CA THR A 73 -0.27 24.91 44.24
C THR A 73 -0.38 23.87 43.13
N GLU A 74 -1.19 24.12 42.11
CA GLU A 74 -1.31 23.23 40.95
C GLU A 74 -0.02 23.16 40.12
N ALA A 75 0.65 24.30 39.93
CA ALA A 75 1.92 24.33 39.20
C ALA A 75 3.06 23.65 39.97
N GLN A 76 3.02 23.70 41.31
CA GLN A 76 3.98 23.03 42.21
C GLN A 76 3.90 21.51 42.15
N VAL A 77 2.78 20.94 41.67
CA VAL A 77 2.69 19.51 41.34
C VAL A 77 3.60 19.18 40.17
N MET A 78 3.70 20.09 39.19
CA MET A 78 4.47 19.85 37.97
C MET A 78 5.95 20.30 38.09
N PHE A 79 6.18 21.42 38.77
CA PHE A 79 7.48 22.09 38.82
C PHE A 79 7.95 22.34 40.25
N ALA A 80 9.24 22.18 40.47
CA ALA A 80 9.93 22.62 41.67
C ALA A 80 10.83 23.82 41.34
N TYR A 81 10.86 24.83 42.21
CA TYR A 81 11.72 26.01 42.05
C TYR A 81 12.58 26.21 43.29
N SER A 82 13.91 26.16 43.12
CA SER A 82 14.86 26.41 44.20
C SER A 82 16.15 27.02 43.63
N ASN A 83 16.83 27.88 44.40
CA ASN A 83 18.11 28.48 44.00
C ASN A 83 18.12 29.10 42.57
N ASN A 84 17.03 29.79 42.21
CA ASN A 84 16.81 30.37 40.87
C ASN A 84 16.84 29.36 39.70
N VAL A 85 16.49 28.12 40.00
CA VAL A 85 16.38 27.02 39.05
C VAL A 85 14.99 26.41 39.18
N CYS A 86 14.28 26.36 38.06
CA CYS A 86 13.05 25.61 37.91
C CYS A 86 13.35 24.26 37.27
N ASP A 87 12.89 23.18 37.89
CA ASP A 87 12.97 21.83 37.36
C ASP A 87 11.65 21.10 37.56
N PHE A 88 11.54 19.88 37.05
CA PHE A 88 10.36 19.04 37.29
C PHE A 88 10.35 18.42 38.69
N THR A 89 9.15 18.15 39.20
CA THR A 89 8.97 17.21 40.31
C THR A 89 9.24 15.77 39.83
N LEU A 90 9.55 14.85 40.74
CA LEU A 90 9.70 13.42 40.40
C LEU A 90 8.44 12.87 39.72
N TYR A 91 7.27 13.23 40.25
CA TYR A 91 5.97 12.92 39.65
C TYR A 91 5.91 13.29 38.16
N SER A 92 6.36 14.49 37.83
CA SER A 92 6.29 15.00 36.46
C SER A 92 7.30 14.34 35.55
N ILE A 93 8.48 14.03 36.07
CA ILE A 93 9.47 13.24 35.34
C ILE A 93 8.85 11.89 34.97
N ASP A 94 8.33 11.15 35.94
CA ASP A 94 7.73 9.83 35.72
C ASP A 94 6.56 9.89 34.72
N LEU A 95 5.65 10.85 34.90
CA LEU A 95 4.49 11.03 34.04
C LEU A 95 4.89 11.41 32.61
N LEU A 96 5.67 12.48 32.46
CA LEU A 96 5.98 13.06 31.15
C LEU A 96 6.94 12.17 30.37
N MET A 97 7.90 11.50 31.02
CA MET A 97 8.76 10.50 30.36
C MET A 97 7.95 9.29 29.90
N SER A 98 7.02 8.79 30.72
CA SER A 98 6.12 7.71 30.32
C SER A 98 5.27 8.11 29.11
N TRP A 99 4.68 9.30 29.13
CA TRP A 99 3.90 9.82 27.99
C TRP A 99 4.77 10.01 26.75
N HIS A 100 5.97 10.56 26.89
CA HIS A 100 6.91 10.76 25.80
C HIS A 100 7.30 9.44 25.12
N ARG A 101 7.58 8.38 25.89
CA ARG A 101 7.98 7.06 25.38
C ARG A 101 6.82 6.31 24.71
N ASN A 102 5.60 6.50 25.20
CA ASN A 102 4.40 5.81 24.70
C ASN A 102 3.69 6.53 23.55
N ASP A 103 3.98 7.82 23.32
CA ASP A 103 3.37 8.63 22.27
C ASP A 103 4.48 9.37 21.47
N PRO A 104 5.08 8.70 20.46
CA PRO A 104 6.19 9.24 19.68
C PRO A 104 5.86 10.52 18.91
N VAL A 105 6.88 11.20 18.38
CA VAL A 105 6.68 12.42 17.59
C VAL A 105 5.89 12.13 16.32
N SER A 106 4.73 12.77 16.21
CA SER A 106 3.84 12.68 15.06
C SER A 106 4.24 13.64 13.93
N LEU A 107 3.77 13.36 12.70
CA LEU A 107 3.92 14.29 11.57
C LEU A 107 3.25 15.64 11.86
N LYS A 108 2.10 15.63 12.53
CA LYS A 108 1.36 16.82 12.99
C LYS A 108 2.25 17.75 13.82
N GLU A 109 3.03 17.19 14.76
CA GLU A 109 3.94 17.98 15.58
C GLU A 109 5.12 18.55 14.80
N ARG A 110 5.70 17.77 13.87
CA ARG A 110 6.79 18.25 13.00
C ARG A 110 6.32 19.46 12.17
N ILE A 111 5.18 19.33 11.49
CA ILE A 111 4.58 20.42 10.71
C ILE A 111 4.32 21.65 11.59
N ARG A 112 3.81 21.45 12.81
CA ARG A 112 3.57 22.56 13.74
C ARG A 112 4.87 23.23 14.19
N ASN A 113 5.91 22.45 14.48
CA ASN A 113 7.22 22.96 14.90
C ASN A 113 7.87 23.78 13.76
N ASP A 114 7.75 23.31 12.51
CA ASP A 114 8.20 24.04 11.32
C ASP A 114 7.48 25.38 11.15
N ALA A 115 6.16 25.39 11.27
CA ALA A 115 5.37 26.61 11.17
C ALA A 115 5.70 27.62 12.29
N ILE A 116 5.84 27.15 13.53
CA ILE A 116 6.22 28.00 14.67
C ILE A 116 7.62 28.61 14.44
N TYR A 117 8.57 27.82 13.94
CA TYR A 117 9.92 28.28 13.67
C TYR A 117 9.95 29.44 12.67
N GLN A 118 9.15 29.37 11.61
CA GLN A 118 9.03 30.44 10.62
C GLN A 118 8.56 31.78 11.22
N HIS A 119 7.85 31.74 12.35
CA HIS A 119 7.33 32.94 13.01
C HIS A 119 8.17 33.41 14.20
N GLN A 120 8.70 32.48 15.00
CA GLN A 120 9.34 32.81 16.28
C GLN A 120 10.88 32.67 16.24
N GLY A 121 11.43 31.97 15.26
CA GLY A 121 12.88 31.78 15.10
C GLY A 121 13.50 30.75 16.04
N ASN A 122 12.70 30.05 16.85
CA ASN A 122 13.12 29.01 17.78
C ASN A 122 12.28 27.73 17.60
N ARG A 123 12.92 26.57 17.76
CA ARG A 123 12.30 25.24 17.63
C ARG A 123 12.20 24.55 18.98
N ASN A 124 11.26 23.61 19.11
CA ASN A 124 11.27 22.66 20.22
C ASN A 124 12.25 21.51 19.93
N PRO A 125 13.39 21.43 20.63
CA PRO A 125 14.41 20.41 20.36
C PRO A 125 13.94 19.01 20.75
N PHE A 126 12.89 18.85 21.57
CA PHE A 126 12.34 17.54 21.92
C PHE A 126 11.36 17.00 20.86
N ILE A 127 10.95 17.84 19.90
CA ILE A 127 10.23 17.41 18.69
C ILE A 127 11.24 17.01 17.62
N ASP A 128 12.29 17.80 17.42
CA ASP A 128 13.33 17.53 16.43
C ASP A 128 14.26 16.37 16.87
N TYR A 129 14.62 16.34 18.16
CA TYR A 129 15.52 15.36 18.80
C TYR A 129 14.91 14.79 20.10
N PRO A 130 13.91 13.90 20.02
CA PRO A 130 13.21 13.35 21.19
C PRO A 130 14.12 12.76 22.28
N CYS A 131 15.23 12.15 21.86
CA CYS A 131 16.20 11.46 22.71
C CYS A 131 16.81 12.35 23.78
N LEU A 132 16.87 13.66 23.54
CA LEU A 132 17.42 14.61 24.52
C LEU A 132 16.68 14.50 25.87
N ALA A 133 15.40 14.15 25.87
CA ALA A 133 14.64 13.92 27.09
C ALA A 133 15.23 12.78 27.94
N GLU A 134 15.71 11.69 27.32
CA GLU A 134 16.31 10.54 28.02
C GLU A 134 17.63 10.87 28.72
N TYR A 135 18.42 11.80 28.15
CA TYR A 135 19.69 12.22 28.75
C TYR A 135 19.52 13.24 29.87
N ILE A 136 18.37 13.93 29.93
CA ILE A 136 18.10 14.94 30.94
C ILE A 136 17.26 14.37 32.09
N TRP A 137 16.21 13.59 31.78
CA TRP A 137 15.22 13.11 32.75
C TRP A 137 14.97 11.60 32.72
N GLY A 138 15.60 10.85 31.80
CA GLY A 138 15.39 9.42 31.63
C GLY A 138 16.57 8.55 32.06
N ASP A 139 16.67 7.36 31.46
CA ASP A 139 17.62 6.31 31.88
C ASP A 139 19.02 6.49 31.25
N SER A 140 19.25 7.62 30.58
CA SER A 140 20.52 7.97 29.96
C SER A 140 21.23 9.14 30.64
N ILE A 141 20.75 9.57 31.80
CA ILE A 141 21.43 10.57 32.64
C ILE A 141 22.86 10.10 32.94
N GLY A 142 23.83 10.99 32.74
CA GLY A 142 25.25 10.73 32.95
C GLY A 142 25.96 9.97 31.82
N LYS A 143 25.24 9.55 30.77
CA LYS A 143 25.87 8.99 29.56
C LYS A 143 26.33 10.11 28.64
N ASN A 144 27.41 9.87 27.90
CA ASN A 144 27.90 10.81 26.89
C ASN A 144 26.89 10.94 25.74
N VAL A 145 26.62 12.17 25.34
CA VAL A 145 25.84 12.50 24.14
C VAL A 145 26.81 12.79 23.01
N ASP A 146 26.73 12.02 21.93
CA ASP A 146 27.44 12.34 20.70
C ASP A 146 26.65 13.37 19.89
N PHE A 147 26.92 14.65 20.13
CA PHE A 147 26.27 15.75 19.43
C PHE A 147 26.63 15.80 17.94
N SER A 148 27.65 15.07 17.46
CA SER A 148 27.94 15.01 16.02
C SER A 148 26.86 14.26 15.22
N LYS A 149 26.07 13.43 15.90
CA LYS A 149 24.90 12.75 15.35
C LYS A 149 23.63 13.57 15.43
N LEU A 150 23.63 14.67 16.19
CA LEU A 150 22.51 15.60 16.29
C LEU A 150 22.79 16.75 15.32
N ALA A 151 21.99 16.87 14.26
CA ALA A 151 22.20 17.94 13.29
C ALA A 151 22.12 19.33 13.97
N SER A 152 22.99 20.25 13.57
CA SER A 152 23.05 21.62 14.13
C SER A 152 21.93 22.54 13.64
N ALA A 153 21.09 22.04 12.73
CA ALA A 153 19.85 22.61 12.23
C ALA A 153 18.85 21.47 11.97
N TYR A 154 17.54 21.79 11.88
CA TYR A 154 16.52 20.80 11.53
C TYR A 154 16.91 20.08 10.22
N ASP A 155 17.12 18.78 10.35
CA ASP A 155 17.45 17.90 9.24
C ASP A 155 16.23 17.02 8.99
N ALA A 156 15.56 17.23 7.86
CA ALA A 156 14.41 16.43 7.43
C ALA A 156 14.79 14.95 7.17
N THR A 157 16.09 14.65 7.10
CA THR A 157 16.65 13.30 6.96
C THR A 157 17.10 12.70 8.29
N PHE A 158 16.99 13.42 9.41
CA PHE A 158 17.25 12.87 10.75
C PHE A 158 16.17 11.82 11.09
N SER A 159 16.45 10.56 10.75
CA SER A 159 15.92 9.41 11.47
C SER A 159 16.62 9.40 12.83
N GLY A 160 15.90 9.21 13.93
CA GLY A 160 16.45 9.30 15.29
C GLY A 160 17.36 8.11 15.64
N GLN A 161 18.40 7.86 14.85
CA GLN A 161 19.34 6.78 15.05
C GLN A 161 19.97 6.86 16.45
N GLY A 162 19.80 5.78 17.23
CA GLY A 162 20.40 5.62 18.55
C GLY A 162 19.57 6.16 19.72
N CYS A 163 18.27 6.40 19.51
CA CYS A 163 17.36 6.93 20.51
C CYS A 163 16.62 5.83 21.29
N PRO A 164 16.77 5.70 22.62
CA PRO A 164 16.02 4.68 23.39
C PRO A 164 14.50 4.87 23.40
N CYS A 165 14.01 6.08 23.06
CA CYS A 165 12.58 6.43 23.09
C CYS A 165 11.88 6.40 21.72
N GLN A 166 12.55 5.99 20.64
CA GLN A 166 11.86 5.71 19.38
C GLN A 166 11.44 4.24 19.35
N GLN A 167 10.13 3.99 19.37
CA GLN A 167 9.61 2.64 19.20
C GLN A 167 10.08 2.08 17.84
N PRO A 168 10.47 0.79 17.78
CA PRO A 168 10.78 0.14 16.52
C PRO A 168 9.57 0.29 15.59
N TYR A 169 9.81 0.63 14.32
CA TYR A 169 8.74 0.72 13.34
C TYR A 169 9.14 0.08 12.02
N ILE A 170 8.12 -0.42 11.32
CA ILE A 170 8.23 -1.01 9.99
C ILE A 170 7.28 -0.25 9.07
N ILE A 171 7.78 0.22 7.95
CA ILE A 171 7.01 0.83 6.86
C ILE A 171 6.85 -0.20 5.76
N VAL A 172 5.61 -0.34 5.29
CA VAL A 172 5.25 -1.19 4.17
C VAL A 172 4.60 -0.32 3.10
N SER A 173 5.03 -0.45 1.85
CA SER A 173 4.48 0.32 0.73
C SER A 173 4.47 -0.49 -0.56
N PRO A 174 3.32 -0.65 -1.24
CA PRO A 174 1.97 -0.21 -0.82
C PRO A 174 1.42 -1.03 0.36
N ASP A 175 0.28 -0.60 0.94
CA ASP A 175 -0.43 -1.29 2.03
C ASP A 175 -1.28 -2.50 1.56
N SER A 176 -1.42 -2.65 0.25
CA SER A 176 -2.14 -3.76 -0.39
C SER A 176 -1.60 -4.07 -1.79
N LEU A 177 -1.73 -5.33 -2.20
CA LEU A 177 -1.45 -5.81 -3.56
C LEU A 177 -2.69 -6.48 -4.14
N SER A 178 -2.93 -6.22 -5.43
CA SER A 178 -4.06 -6.80 -6.17
C SER A 178 -3.57 -7.65 -7.33
N PHE A 179 -4.10 -8.85 -7.50
CA PHE A 179 -3.68 -9.80 -8.53
C PHE A 179 -4.88 -10.24 -9.34
N GLU A 180 -4.69 -10.42 -10.64
CA GLU A 180 -5.66 -11.08 -11.51
C GLU A 180 -4.95 -12.18 -12.29
N SER A 181 -5.52 -13.39 -12.27
CA SER A 181 -4.95 -14.53 -13.01
C SER A 181 -6.03 -15.52 -13.44
N THR A 182 -5.61 -16.53 -14.19
CA THR A 182 -6.40 -17.71 -14.55
C THR A 182 -5.81 -18.96 -13.86
N PRO A 183 -6.55 -20.08 -13.77
CA PRO A 183 -6.07 -21.26 -13.04
C PRO A 183 -4.69 -21.74 -13.50
N ASN A 184 -3.80 -21.93 -12.53
CA ASN A 184 -2.41 -22.40 -12.66
C ASN A 184 -1.46 -21.43 -13.40
N VAL A 185 -1.86 -20.18 -13.60
CA VAL A 185 -0.99 -19.14 -14.17
C VAL A 185 -0.41 -18.28 -13.03
N PRO A 186 0.91 -18.26 -12.81
CA PRO A 186 1.51 -17.42 -11.80
C PRO A 186 1.56 -15.96 -12.26
N VAL A 187 1.21 -15.04 -11.37
CA VAL A 187 1.42 -13.59 -11.55
C VAL A 187 2.16 -13.04 -10.34
N THR A 188 3.03 -12.06 -10.54
CA THR A 188 3.86 -11.47 -9.48
C THR A 188 3.59 -9.99 -9.29
N GLN A 189 3.66 -9.55 -8.05
CA GLN A 189 3.65 -8.15 -7.64
C GLN A 189 4.74 -7.95 -6.59
N THR A 190 5.12 -6.69 -6.35
CA THR A 190 6.15 -6.35 -5.37
C THR A 190 5.67 -5.27 -4.42
N PHE A 191 6.18 -5.31 -3.19
CA PHE A 191 6.08 -4.23 -2.23
C PHE A 191 7.44 -3.98 -1.60
N THR A 192 7.58 -2.86 -0.90
CA THR A 192 8.79 -2.50 -0.19
C THR A 192 8.58 -2.53 1.31
N ILE A 193 9.60 -2.97 2.02
CA ILE A 193 9.71 -2.86 3.47
C ILE A 193 10.91 -2.00 3.84
N SER A 194 10.76 -1.19 4.88
CA SER A 194 11.86 -0.48 5.53
C SER A 194 11.55 -0.33 7.01
N GLY A 195 12.53 -0.02 7.84
CA GLY A 195 12.28 0.16 9.26
C GLY A 195 13.48 0.73 9.98
N GLU A 196 13.25 1.32 11.15
CA GLU A 196 14.28 1.89 12.00
C GLU A 196 14.02 1.51 13.46
N ASN A 197 15.09 1.57 14.26
CA ASN A 197 15.10 1.20 15.67
C ASN A 197 14.70 -0.26 15.95
N LEU A 198 14.81 -1.14 14.94
CA LEU A 198 14.39 -2.53 14.99
C LEU A 198 15.22 -3.31 16.03
N VAL A 199 14.55 -4.14 16.83
CA VAL A 199 15.14 -4.87 17.95
C VAL A 199 15.51 -6.31 17.62
N GLY A 200 15.16 -6.77 16.41
CA GLY A 200 15.39 -8.13 15.94
C GLY A 200 15.33 -8.25 14.42
N ASN A 201 15.43 -9.48 13.93
CA ASN A 201 15.23 -9.76 12.52
C ASN A 201 13.78 -9.50 12.14
N VAL A 202 13.57 -8.80 11.02
CA VAL A 202 12.22 -8.60 10.48
C VAL A 202 11.78 -9.88 9.78
N THR A 203 10.66 -10.44 10.18
CA THR A 203 10.12 -11.71 9.68
C THR A 203 8.72 -11.52 9.10
N LEU A 204 8.43 -12.23 8.02
CA LEU A 204 7.13 -12.25 7.33
C LEU A 204 6.44 -13.58 7.62
N SER A 205 5.15 -13.52 7.94
CA SER A 205 4.30 -14.68 8.18
C SER A 205 2.88 -14.47 7.62
N GLY A 206 2.08 -15.54 7.53
CA GLY A 206 0.69 -15.46 7.05
C GLY A 206 0.49 -15.70 5.54
N ALA A 207 1.58 -15.95 4.79
CA ALA A 207 1.48 -16.41 3.41
C ALA A 207 0.81 -17.80 3.37
N VAL A 208 -0.31 -17.90 2.66
CA VAL A 208 -1.06 -19.13 2.44
C VAL A 208 -1.36 -19.30 0.96
N ALA A 209 -1.38 -20.54 0.49
CA ALA A 209 -1.76 -20.83 -0.89
C ALA A 209 -3.12 -20.17 -1.21
N PRO A 210 -3.26 -19.51 -2.36
CA PRO A 210 -2.37 -19.54 -3.53
C PRO A 210 -1.23 -18.50 -3.56
N PHE A 211 -0.97 -17.79 -2.47
CA PHE A 211 0.11 -16.80 -2.37
C PHE A 211 1.41 -17.41 -1.85
N THR A 212 2.54 -17.04 -2.46
CA THR A 212 3.89 -17.36 -1.97
C THR A 212 4.77 -16.11 -1.94
N VAL A 213 5.77 -16.11 -1.06
CA VAL A 213 6.71 -15.00 -0.85
C VAL A 213 8.14 -15.54 -0.96
N ASP A 214 9.02 -14.79 -1.61
CA ASP A 214 10.40 -15.20 -1.90
C ASP A 214 11.34 -15.14 -0.67
N ASN A 215 11.31 -14.04 0.06
CA ASN A 215 12.14 -13.80 1.24
C ASN A 215 11.27 -13.51 2.46
N ILE A 216 11.46 -14.30 3.52
CA ILE A 216 10.65 -14.19 4.75
C ILE A 216 11.41 -13.63 5.95
N THR A 217 12.72 -13.43 5.85
CA THR A 217 13.56 -12.91 6.93
C THR A 217 14.54 -11.87 6.39
N PHE A 218 14.59 -10.72 7.06
CA PHE A 218 15.47 -9.59 6.75
C PHE A 218 16.28 -9.25 7.99
N ILE A 219 17.56 -8.97 7.81
CA ILE A 219 18.50 -8.70 8.91
C ILE A 219 18.83 -7.20 8.89
N PRO A 220 18.29 -6.40 9.82
CA PRO A 220 18.64 -5.00 9.95
C PRO A 220 20.13 -4.83 10.28
N THR A 221 20.75 -3.77 9.77
CA THR A 221 22.09 -3.35 10.17
C THR A 221 21.96 -2.23 11.18
N ASP A 222 22.48 -2.42 12.39
CA ASP A 222 22.38 -1.45 13.50
C ASP A 222 20.95 -0.97 13.80
N GLY A 223 19.96 -1.88 13.69
CA GLY A 223 18.54 -1.57 13.91
C GLY A 223 17.85 -0.85 12.75
N SER A 224 18.54 -0.61 11.63
CA SER A 224 17.99 -0.03 10.41
C SER A 224 17.83 -1.09 9.32
N LEU A 225 16.64 -1.12 8.71
CA LEU A 225 16.37 -1.87 7.50
C LEU A 225 16.14 -0.88 6.34
N SER A 226 17.13 -0.78 5.46
CA SER A 226 17.01 -0.03 4.21
C SER A 226 15.86 -0.57 3.36
N SER A 227 15.26 0.31 2.55
CA SER A 227 14.16 -0.07 1.66
C SER A 227 14.52 -1.28 0.82
N THR A 228 13.81 -2.38 1.06
CA THR A 228 14.06 -3.69 0.44
C THR A 228 12.78 -4.17 -0.23
N THR A 229 12.91 -4.70 -1.45
CA THR A 229 11.78 -5.22 -2.22
C THR A 229 11.47 -6.67 -1.82
N VAL A 230 10.17 -6.97 -1.70
CA VAL A 230 9.64 -8.30 -1.46
C VAL A 230 8.75 -8.69 -2.63
N THR A 231 8.92 -9.89 -3.17
CA THR A 231 8.12 -10.40 -4.30
C THR A 231 7.04 -11.36 -3.79
N VAL A 232 5.79 -11.09 -4.18
CA VAL A 232 4.66 -11.99 -3.93
C VAL A 232 4.22 -12.62 -5.24
N THR A 233 4.09 -13.94 -5.25
CA THR A 233 3.54 -14.70 -6.38
C THR A 233 2.16 -15.21 -6.04
N TYR A 234 1.20 -15.01 -6.94
CA TYR A 234 -0.16 -15.54 -6.85
C TYR A 234 -0.37 -16.59 -7.95
N THR A 235 -0.61 -17.84 -7.54
CA THR A 235 -0.82 -18.98 -8.46
C THR A 235 -2.10 -19.73 -8.09
N PRO A 236 -3.28 -19.23 -8.47
CA PRO A 236 -4.56 -19.81 -8.07
C PRO A 236 -4.84 -21.13 -8.79
N THR A 237 -5.44 -22.10 -8.11
CA THR A 237 -5.88 -23.37 -8.70
C THR A 237 -7.40 -23.43 -8.94
N ALA A 238 -8.16 -22.57 -8.26
CA ALA A 238 -9.62 -22.48 -8.38
C ALA A 238 -10.03 -21.05 -8.78
N VAL A 239 -11.16 -20.94 -9.49
CA VAL A 239 -11.80 -19.65 -9.83
C VAL A 239 -12.40 -19.05 -8.57
N GLY A 240 -12.33 -17.72 -8.43
CA GLY A 240 -12.86 -16.97 -7.30
C GLY A 240 -11.84 -16.02 -6.67
N GLU A 241 -12.27 -15.35 -5.60
CA GLU A 241 -11.44 -14.44 -4.82
C GLU A 241 -10.64 -15.20 -3.76
N HIS A 242 -9.39 -14.78 -3.57
CA HIS A 242 -8.48 -15.29 -2.57
C HIS A 242 -7.86 -14.10 -1.85
N THR A 243 -8.01 -14.04 -0.54
CA THR A 243 -7.46 -12.96 0.28
C THR A 243 -6.63 -13.52 1.41
N THR A 244 -5.54 -12.83 1.75
CA THR A 244 -4.79 -13.07 2.99
C THR A 244 -4.12 -11.78 3.44
N THR A 245 -3.57 -11.79 4.65
CA THR A 245 -2.78 -10.69 5.19
C THR A 245 -1.42 -11.23 5.60
N LEU A 246 -0.35 -10.62 5.09
CA LEU A 246 0.98 -10.89 5.62
C LEU A 246 1.22 -10.04 6.86
N SER A 247 1.76 -10.66 7.90
CA SER A 247 2.24 -9.99 9.11
C SER A 247 3.75 -9.85 9.03
N ILE A 248 4.25 -8.64 9.29
CA ILE A 248 5.66 -8.27 9.26
C ILE A 248 6.04 -7.79 10.67
N THR A 249 7.03 -8.44 11.30
CA THR A 249 7.42 -8.09 12.67
C THR A 249 8.89 -8.36 12.97
N ASP A 250 9.49 -7.55 13.84
CA ASP A 250 10.81 -7.80 14.44
C ASP A 250 10.71 -8.39 15.87
N GLY A 251 9.49 -8.71 16.32
CA GLY A 251 9.16 -9.11 17.69
C GLY A 251 8.52 -8.00 18.54
N VAL A 252 8.65 -6.73 18.13
CA VAL A 252 8.05 -5.57 18.83
C VAL A 252 7.28 -4.68 17.84
N ALA A 253 7.93 -4.20 16.78
CA ALA A 253 7.26 -3.53 15.67
C ALA A 253 6.40 -4.51 14.89
N THR A 254 5.23 -4.05 14.45
CA THR A 254 4.34 -4.80 13.57
C THR A 254 3.84 -3.93 12.43
N ALA A 255 3.75 -4.53 11.25
CA ALA A 255 3.09 -3.97 10.07
C ALA A 255 2.38 -5.09 9.31
N THR A 256 1.43 -4.73 8.44
CA THR A 256 0.69 -5.70 7.63
C THR A 256 0.56 -5.23 6.20
N ILE A 257 0.33 -6.18 5.28
CA ILE A 257 -0.05 -5.92 3.89
C ILE A 257 -1.16 -6.87 3.47
N ALA A 258 -2.20 -6.34 2.85
CA ALA A 258 -3.31 -7.12 2.31
C ALA A 258 -2.96 -7.67 0.91
N LEU A 259 -3.22 -8.96 0.68
CA LEU A 259 -3.08 -9.60 -0.63
C LEU A 259 -4.47 -9.96 -1.14
N ASN A 260 -4.84 -9.42 -2.29
CA ASN A 260 -6.16 -9.61 -2.90
C ASN A 260 -6.00 -10.21 -4.30
N GLY A 261 -6.35 -11.48 -4.49
CA GLY A 261 -6.19 -12.17 -5.76
C GLY A 261 -7.53 -12.62 -6.34
N THR A 262 -7.79 -12.27 -7.58
CA THR A 262 -8.96 -12.72 -8.33
C THR A 262 -8.52 -13.73 -9.39
N CYS A 263 -9.01 -14.96 -9.26
CA CYS A 263 -8.89 -15.96 -10.30
C CYS A 263 -10.15 -15.93 -11.15
N VAL A 264 -10.04 -15.45 -12.38
CA VAL A 264 -11.13 -15.52 -13.35
C VAL A 264 -11.04 -16.85 -14.09
N ALA A 265 -12.19 -17.42 -14.45
CA ALA A 265 -12.19 -18.53 -15.39
C ALA A 265 -11.43 -18.06 -16.63
N GLY A 266 -10.31 -18.72 -16.94
CA GLY A 266 -9.67 -18.49 -18.22
C GLY A 266 -10.74 -18.68 -19.27
N GLY A 267 -11.01 -17.65 -20.07
CA GLY A 267 -11.83 -17.84 -21.24
C GLY A 267 -11.26 -19.05 -21.94
N THR A 268 -12.09 -20.06 -22.24
CA THR A 268 -11.65 -21.11 -23.15
C THR A 268 -11.08 -20.36 -24.36
N PRO A 269 -9.80 -20.56 -24.75
CA PRO A 269 -9.35 -20.07 -26.04
C PRO A 269 -10.44 -20.47 -27.03
N ASP A 270 -10.93 -19.55 -27.85
CA ASP A 270 -11.92 -19.89 -28.86
C ASP A 270 -11.25 -20.89 -29.81
N THR A 271 -11.35 -22.18 -29.50
CA THR A 271 -10.66 -23.25 -30.23
C THR A 271 -11.36 -23.55 -31.55
N LEU A 272 -12.51 -22.91 -31.79
CA LEU A 272 -13.22 -23.01 -33.04
C LEU A 272 -12.51 -22.13 -34.08
N PRO A 273 -12.30 -22.66 -35.31
CA PRO A 273 -11.76 -21.85 -36.39
C PRO A 273 -12.64 -20.64 -36.68
N LYS A 274 -12.04 -19.44 -36.67
CA LYS A 274 -12.74 -18.18 -36.88
C LYS A 274 -12.17 -17.45 -38.07
N ILE A 275 -13.02 -17.10 -39.05
CA ILE A 275 -12.63 -16.24 -40.17
C ILE A 275 -12.45 -14.82 -39.65
N VAL A 276 -11.26 -14.25 -39.84
CA VAL A 276 -10.86 -12.95 -39.27
C VAL A 276 -10.91 -11.85 -40.33
N ILE A 277 -10.74 -12.19 -41.61
CA ILE A 277 -10.67 -11.21 -42.71
C ILE A 277 -11.39 -11.74 -43.96
N GLY A 278 -12.14 -10.84 -44.62
CA GLY A 278 -12.30 -10.74 -46.08
C GLY A 278 -13.21 -11.74 -46.83
N VAL A 279 -14.04 -12.51 -46.12
CA VAL A 279 -15.11 -13.33 -46.72
C VAL A 279 -16.45 -12.99 -46.06
N PRO A 280 -17.46 -12.49 -46.78
CA PRO A 280 -18.78 -12.20 -46.22
C PRO A 280 -19.55 -13.50 -46.00
N VAL A 281 -19.33 -14.15 -44.86
CA VAL A 281 -19.79 -15.52 -44.64
C VAL A 281 -21.27 -15.57 -44.27
N GLY A 282 -22.05 -16.43 -44.93
CA GLY A 282 -23.50 -16.48 -44.76
C GLY A 282 -24.26 -15.36 -45.50
N GLU A 283 -23.56 -14.58 -46.31
CA GLU A 283 -24.14 -13.52 -47.14
C GLU A 283 -24.06 -13.88 -48.64
N THR A 284 -24.68 -13.04 -49.48
CA THR A 284 -24.62 -13.16 -50.93
C THR A 284 -23.55 -12.23 -51.50
N LEU A 285 -22.60 -12.79 -52.23
CA LEU A 285 -21.66 -12.06 -53.05
C LEU A 285 -22.21 -11.87 -54.45
N VAL A 286 -22.49 -10.61 -54.80
CA VAL A 286 -22.93 -10.21 -56.15
C VAL A 286 -21.72 -9.74 -56.96
N LEU A 287 -21.56 -10.28 -58.16
CA LEU A 287 -20.65 -9.79 -59.20
C LEU A 287 -21.46 -8.96 -60.21
N PRO A 288 -21.32 -7.61 -60.22
CA PRO A 288 -22.09 -6.74 -61.12
C PRO A 288 -21.81 -7.00 -62.60
N SER A 289 -22.74 -6.59 -63.45
CA SER A 289 -22.57 -6.64 -64.91
C SER A 289 -21.26 -5.96 -65.34
N GLY A 290 -20.47 -6.65 -66.16
CA GLY A 290 -19.15 -6.18 -66.62
C GLY A 290 -17.97 -6.53 -65.69
N VAL A 291 -18.21 -7.10 -64.51
CA VAL A 291 -17.14 -7.58 -63.61
C VAL A 291 -17.06 -9.11 -63.66
N ASN A 292 -15.95 -9.62 -64.19
CA ASN A 292 -15.75 -11.06 -64.37
C ASN A 292 -15.03 -11.75 -63.22
N SER A 293 -14.42 -11.02 -62.28
CA SER A 293 -13.69 -11.60 -61.16
C SER A 293 -13.70 -10.75 -59.90
N LYS A 294 -13.66 -11.38 -58.73
CA LYS A 294 -13.50 -10.72 -57.43
C LYS A 294 -12.47 -11.46 -56.56
N ILE A 295 -11.62 -10.69 -55.90
CA ILE A 295 -10.62 -11.19 -54.94
C ILE A 295 -11.23 -11.13 -53.54
N LEU A 296 -11.20 -12.25 -52.84
CA LEU A 296 -11.50 -12.35 -51.41
C LEU A 296 -10.20 -12.66 -50.66
N HIS A 297 -10.01 -11.99 -49.53
CA HIS A 297 -8.91 -12.32 -48.62
C HIS A 297 -9.48 -13.25 -47.57
N LEU A 298 -8.84 -14.38 -47.31
CA LEU A 298 -9.24 -15.32 -46.27
C LEU A 298 -8.10 -15.43 -45.27
N GLN A 299 -8.38 -15.10 -44.02
CA GLN A 299 -7.51 -15.41 -42.89
C GLN A 299 -8.33 -16.06 -41.78
N VAL A 300 -7.81 -17.12 -41.18
CA VAL A 300 -8.51 -17.94 -40.19
C VAL A 300 -7.64 -18.16 -38.96
N GLU A 301 -8.16 -17.75 -37.81
CA GLU A 301 -7.61 -18.06 -36.49
C GLU A 301 -7.98 -19.48 -36.07
N ASN A 302 -7.12 -20.13 -35.31
CA ASN A 302 -7.36 -21.45 -34.70
C ASN A 302 -7.68 -22.57 -35.72
N LEU A 303 -7.16 -22.45 -36.94
CA LEU A 303 -7.35 -23.44 -37.99
C LEU A 303 -6.58 -24.75 -37.67
N ILE A 304 -7.32 -25.85 -37.50
CA ILE A 304 -6.76 -27.15 -37.09
C ILE A 304 -6.35 -28.06 -38.25
N GLY A 305 -6.66 -27.69 -39.49
CA GLY A 305 -6.32 -28.44 -40.71
C GLY A 305 -6.66 -27.67 -41.98
N ASP A 306 -6.43 -28.28 -43.14
CA ASP A 306 -6.70 -27.63 -44.43
C ASP A 306 -8.21 -27.39 -44.64
N ILE A 307 -8.53 -26.35 -45.40
CA ILE A 307 -9.90 -26.00 -45.79
C ILE A 307 -10.12 -26.49 -47.21
N THR A 308 -11.14 -27.33 -47.40
CA THR A 308 -11.60 -27.71 -48.74
C THR A 308 -12.61 -26.70 -49.25
N LEU A 309 -12.41 -26.20 -50.47
CA LEU A 309 -13.32 -25.28 -51.14
C LEU A 309 -14.08 -26.05 -52.21
N THR A 310 -15.40 -26.16 -52.05
CA THR A 310 -16.27 -26.82 -53.02
C THR A 310 -17.30 -25.83 -53.56
N LEU A 311 -17.42 -25.78 -54.89
CA LEU A 311 -18.51 -25.09 -55.57
C LEU A 311 -19.62 -26.09 -55.85
N SER A 312 -20.81 -25.83 -55.32
CA SER A 312 -22.04 -26.48 -55.79
C SER A 312 -22.69 -25.58 -56.82
N ASP A 313 -22.19 -25.69 -58.05
CA ASP A 313 -22.76 -25.03 -59.22
C ASP A 313 -23.49 -26.08 -60.05
N VAL A 314 -24.80 -25.92 -60.21
CA VAL A 314 -25.62 -26.88 -60.98
C VAL A 314 -25.50 -26.61 -62.49
N THR A 315 -24.87 -25.51 -62.91
CA THR A 315 -24.89 -25.00 -64.30
C THR A 315 -23.57 -24.46 -64.86
N GLY A 316 -22.50 -24.33 -64.06
CA GLY A 316 -21.14 -23.94 -64.53
C GLY A 316 -20.89 -22.43 -64.70
N GLY A 317 -21.58 -21.60 -63.91
CA GLY A 317 -21.46 -20.14 -63.91
C GLY A 317 -20.28 -19.54 -63.12
N PHE A 318 -19.59 -20.29 -62.26
CA PHE A 318 -18.43 -19.79 -61.48
C PHE A 318 -17.25 -20.76 -61.42
N ALA A 319 -16.05 -20.19 -61.29
CA ALA A 319 -14.80 -20.90 -61.03
C ALA A 319 -14.02 -20.25 -59.87
N ILE A 320 -13.26 -21.07 -59.13
CA ILE A 320 -12.31 -20.63 -58.10
C ILE A 320 -10.89 -21.03 -58.46
N ASN A 321 -9.91 -20.20 -58.12
CA ASN A 321 -8.50 -20.48 -58.41
C ASN A 321 -7.86 -21.55 -57.52
N LYS A 322 -8.52 -21.95 -56.42
CA LYS A 322 -8.03 -22.93 -55.45
C LYS A 322 -9.17 -23.85 -55.00
N SER A 323 -8.92 -25.16 -54.95
CA SER A 323 -9.83 -26.16 -54.35
C SER A 323 -9.52 -26.46 -52.88
N THR A 324 -8.34 -26.03 -52.41
CA THR A 324 -7.86 -26.25 -51.05
C THR A 324 -7.07 -25.03 -50.58
N VAL A 325 -7.23 -24.66 -49.32
CA VAL A 325 -6.36 -23.69 -48.61
C VAL A 325 -5.66 -24.45 -47.51
N THR A 326 -4.34 -24.51 -47.55
CA THR A 326 -3.56 -25.21 -46.51
C THR A 326 -3.68 -24.48 -45.18
N LYS A 327 -3.46 -25.19 -44.07
CA LYS A 327 -3.43 -24.58 -42.73
C LYS A 327 -2.53 -23.34 -42.68
N THR A 328 -1.33 -23.44 -43.25
CA THR A 328 -0.35 -22.35 -43.29
C THR A 328 -0.86 -21.15 -44.08
N GLU A 329 -1.45 -21.36 -45.25
CA GLU A 329 -2.05 -20.29 -46.06
C GLU A 329 -3.25 -19.64 -45.35
N GLY A 330 -4.12 -20.45 -44.74
CA GLY A 330 -5.29 -19.96 -44.00
C GLY A 330 -4.91 -19.10 -42.79
N THR A 331 -3.86 -19.48 -42.06
CA THR A 331 -3.37 -18.72 -40.90
C THR A 331 -2.62 -17.44 -41.29
N ASN A 332 -1.80 -17.48 -42.34
CA ASN A 332 -1.03 -16.32 -42.81
C ASN A 332 -1.85 -15.36 -43.69
N GLY A 333 -3.02 -15.79 -44.16
CA GLY A 333 -3.84 -15.06 -45.12
C GLY A 333 -3.61 -15.53 -46.56
N VAL A 334 -4.68 -15.76 -47.30
CA VAL A 334 -4.66 -16.20 -48.69
C VAL A 334 -5.67 -15.42 -49.54
N GLN A 335 -5.34 -15.17 -50.80
CA GLN A 335 -6.28 -14.60 -51.76
C GLN A 335 -7.00 -15.70 -52.54
N LEU A 336 -8.33 -15.65 -52.53
CA LEU A 336 -9.23 -16.46 -53.34
C LEU A 336 -9.78 -15.59 -54.46
N ILE A 337 -9.65 -16.06 -55.70
CA ILE A 337 -10.17 -15.38 -56.88
C ILE A 337 -11.39 -16.16 -57.35
N ILE A 338 -12.54 -15.50 -57.32
CA ILE A 338 -13.79 -16.02 -57.85
C ILE A 338 -14.00 -15.40 -59.22
N THR A 339 -14.13 -16.23 -60.24
CA THR A 339 -14.32 -15.82 -61.64
C THR A 339 -15.69 -16.27 -62.11
N ARG A 340 -16.45 -15.37 -62.72
CA ARG A 340 -17.71 -15.68 -63.40
C ARG A 340 -17.41 -16.26 -64.77
N THR A 341 -17.95 -17.44 -65.04
CA THR A 341 -17.78 -18.18 -66.31
C THR A 341 -19.07 -18.32 -67.11
N GLY A 342 -20.22 -17.93 -66.52
CA GLY A 342 -21.53 -18.02 -67.16
C GLY A 342 -22.62 -17.21 -66.45
N VAL A 343 -23.88 -17.57 -66.70
CA VAL A 343 -25.06 -16.97 -66.07
C VAL A 343 -25.60 -17.94 -65.03
N GLY A 344 -25.89 -17.47 -63.81
CA GLY A 344 -26.43 -18.29 -62.74
C GLY A 344 -25.93 -17.90 -61.34
N GLY A 345 -26.23 -18.75 -60.36
CA GLY A 345 -25.72 -18.65 -59.01
C GLY A 345 -25.03 -19.93 -58.58
N ALA A 346 -24.11 -19.85 -57.62
CA ALA A 346 -23.40 -20.99 -57.05
C ALA A 346 -23.28 -20.84 -55.53
N THR A 347 -23.06 -21.94 -54.80
CA THR A 347 -22.67 -21.85 -53.38
C THR A 347 -21.24 -22.32 -53.22
N LEU A 348 -20.37 -21.45 -52.71
CA LEU A 348 -19.03 -21.79 -52.29
C LEU A 348 -19.08 -22.29 -50.85
N THR A 349 -18.68 -23.53 -50.61
CA THR A 349 -18.61 -24.13 -49.28
C THR A 349 -17.16 -24.18 -48.80
N PHE A 350 -16.94 -23.65 -47.60
CA PHE A 350 -15.69 -23.75 -46.84
C PHE A 350 -15.82 -24.95 -45.90
N GLY A 351 -15.38 -26.12 -46.37
CA GLY A 351 -15.45 -27.39 -45.65
C GLY A 351 -14.37 -27.55 -44.57
N GLY A 352 -14.39 -28.70 -43.90
CA GLY A 352 -13.46 -29.01 -42.81
C GLY A 352 -13.95 -28.43 -41.48
N ALA A 353 -13.07 -27.74 -40.75
CA ALA A 353 -13.37 -27.28 -39.39
C ALA A 353 -14.16 -25.95 -39.33
N ILE A 354 -14.38 -25.27 -40.47
CA ILE A 354 -15.15 -24.01 -40.56
C ILE A 354 -16.64 -24.26 -40.85
N ASN A 355 -16.96 -25.18 -41.77
CA ASN A 355 -18.32 -25.52 -42.22
C ASN A 355 -19.23 -24.31 -42.45
N LYS A 356 -18.82 -23.40 -43.33
CA LYS A 356 -19.62 -22.24 -43.73
C LYS A 356 -19.77 -22.12 -45.24
N THR A 357 -20.75 -21.34 -45.69
CA THR A 357 -21.06 -21.14 -47.10
C THR A 357 -21.10 -19.66 -47.49
N LEU A 358 -20.86 -19.39 -48.77
CA LEU A 358 -21.00 -18.10 -49.42
C LEU A 358 -21.83 -18.28 -50.70
N ILE A 359 -22.93 -17.54 -50.83
CA ILE A 359 -23.78 -17.59 -52.03
C ILE A 359 -23.18 -16.63 -53.06
N LEU A 360 -23.00 -17.11 -54.29
CA LEU A 360 -22.49 -16.35 -55.44
C LEU A 360 -23.64 -16.08 -56.39
N THR A 361 -23.79 -14.83 -56.81
CA THR A 361 -24.77 -14.42 -57.83
C THR A 361 -24.10 -13.50 -58.84
N GLY A 362 -24.43 -13.67 -60.12
CA GLY A 362 -24.02 -12.77 -61.18
C GLY A 362 -25.25 -12.14 -61.81
N GLU A 363 -25.25 -10.82 -61.97
CA GLU A 363 -26.25 -10.09 -62.77
C GLU A 363 -25.85 -10.01 -64.24
#